data_AF-A0A5Y8X1N9-F1
#
_entry.id   AF-A0A5Y8X1N9-F1
#
_cell.length_a   1.000
_cell.length_b   1.000
_cell.length_c   1.000
_cell.angle_alpha   90.00
_cell.angle_beta   90.00
_cell.angle_gamma   90.00
#
_symmetry.space_group_name_H-M   'P 1'
#
loop_
_entity.id
_entity.type
_entity.pdbx_description
1 polymer ?
#
loop_
_entity_poly.entity_id
_entity_poly.type
_entity_poly.pdbx_seq_one_letter_code
_entity_poly.pdbx_strand_id
1 'polypeptide(L)'
;MENEINLKSEYYILYYQFLELDKKSLLYGRNDELIIAFMLYYKALIENQKEKTNKIKDRILDKFLELEISPKQIKPYTKECKLKNNLKLHFKEFFEAIKLFNNFRKKIGKKNRENIAKKMLEYRLQYYNFFILDVEKIEYIEYKEKNITYFPLQVLNEFHNTMSHLCSIFITTRSNDNNINRAENHLKRAILDIYKVIIKDFFIIKQDVTKIRDDVAEIRNDVAEIRDLEYKTIGTDRIITIIEVINSKNNKHKDDIFKKYKEVCGKIINFYN
;
A
#
# COMPACT_ATOMS: atom_id res chain seq x y z
N MET A 1 19.32 -17.37 -1.46
CA MET A 1 18.60 -17.45 -0.17
C MET A 1 17.16 -17.78 -0.48
N GLU A 2 16.61 -18.86 0.07
CA GLU A 2 15.22 -19.22 -0.19
C GLU A 2 14.27 -18.12 0.34
N ASN A 3 13.44 -17.57 -0.55
CA ASN A 3 12.40 -16.62 -0.18
C ASN A 3 11.21 -17.39 0.41
N GLU A 4 11.29 -17.68 1.70
CA GLU A 4 10.19 -18.29 2.46
C GLU A 4 9.53 -17.26 3.38
N ILE A 5 8.19 -17.21 3.38
CA ILE A 5 7.41 -16.61 4.47
C ILE A 5 6.97 -17.73 5.41
N ASN A 6 7.17 -17.51 6.72
CA ASN A 6 6.52 -18.30 7.76
C ASN A 6 5.27 -17.55 8.25
N LEU A 7 4.09 -18.09 7.94
CA LEU A 7 2.82 -17.53 8.40
C LEU A 7 2.63 -17.88 9.88
N LYS A 8 2.83 -16.91 10.79
CA LYS A 8 2.59 -17.09 12.23
C LYS A 8 1.09 -17.27 12.50
N SER A 9 0.73 -18.39 13.12
CA SER A 9 -0.67 -18.78 13.35
C SER A 9 -1.50 -17.69 14.02
N GLU A 10 -0.95 -17.02 15.02
CA GLU A 10 -1.65 -15.99 15.80
C GLU A 10 -2.13 -14.79 14.95
N TYR A 11 -1.29 -14.28 14.04
CA TYR A 11 -1.66 -13.15 13.19
C TYR A 11 -2.86 -13.49 12.31
N TYR A 12 -2.80 -14.63 11.63
CA TYR A 12 -3.84 -15.02 10.65
C TYR A 12 -5.14 -15.48 11.33
N ILE A 13 -5.06 -16.02 12.55
CA ILE A 13 -6.25 -16.28 13.38
C ILE A 13 -6.93 -14.95 13.73
N LEU A 14 -6.16 -13.97 14.21
CA LEU A 14 -6.71 -12.66 14.58
C LEU A 14 -7.24 -11.90 13.34
N TYR A 15 -6.53 -11.99 12.22
CA TYR A 15 -6.97 -11.38 10.96
C TYR A 15 -8.26 -12.00 10.44
N TYR A 16 -8.45 -13.32 10.58
CA TYR A 16 -9.70 -13.97 10.20
C TYR A 16 -10.89 -13.46 11.01
N GLN A 17 -10.71 -13.25 12.31
CA GLN A 17 -11.76 -12.66 13.15
C GLN A 17 -12.12 -11.25 12.67
N PHE A 18 -11.13 -10.46 12.25
CA PHE A 18 -11.39 -9.19 11.58
C PHE A 18 -12.16 -9.37 10.26
N LEU A 19 -11.83 -10.37 9.43
CA LEU A 19 -12.59 -10.64 8.20
C LEU A 19 -14.07 -10.97 8.46
N GLU A 20 -14.41 -11.59 9.59
CA GLU A 20 -15.82 -11.79 9.97
C GLU A 20 -16.56 -10.48 10.22
N LEU A 21 -15.89 -9.46 10.74
CA LEU A 21 -16.42 -8.09 10.80
C LEU A 21 -16.44 -7.44 9.43
N ASP A 22 -15.37 -7.56 8.65
CA ASP A 22 -15.27 -6.94 7.33
C ASP A 22 -16.31 -7.49 6.34
N LYS A 23 -16.85 -8.70 6.56
CA LYS A 23 -18.04 -9.18 5.81
C LYS A 23 -19.23 -8.22 5.90
N LYS A 24 -19.35 -7.46 6.99
CA LYS A 24 -20.39 -6.43 7.17
C LYS A 24 -20.03 -5.11 6.47
N SER A 25 -18.82 -4.95 5.94
CA SER A 25 -18.34 -3.72 5.28
C SER A 25 -19.13 -3.35 4.02
N LEU A 26 -19.85 -4.31 3.42
CA LEU A 26 -20.77 -4.05 2.31
C LEU A 26 -21.88 -3.03 2.68
N LEU A 27 -22.20 -2.90 3.96
CA LEU A 27 -23.24 -2.01 4.46
C LEU A 27 -22.69 -0.75 5.14
N TYR A 28 -21.52 -0.84 5.78
CA TYR A 28 -21.01 0.21 6.67
C TYR A 28 -19.63 0.75 6.30
N GLY A 29 -19.04 0.29 5.19
CA GLY A 29 -17.66 0.59 4.82
C GLY A 29 -16.65 -0.25 5.61
N ARG A 30 -15.40 -0.22 5.17
CA ARG A 30 -14.29 -0.97 5.80
C ARG A 30 -13.82 -0.25 7.06
N ASN A 31 -13.34 -1.02 8.04
CA ASN A 31 -12.71 -0.46 9.24
C ASN A 31 -11.22 -0.17 8.98
N ASP A 32 -10.93 1.00 8.42
CA ASP A 32 -9.58 1.41 8.03
C ASP A 32 -8.60 1.49 9.21
N GLU A 33 -9.09 1.85 10.40
CA GLU A 33 -8.28 1.88 11.62
C GLU A 33 -7.75 0.49 11.99
N LEU A 34 -8.60 -0.53 11.93
CA LEU A 34 -8.20 -1.92 12.14
C LEU A 34 -7.25 -2.40 11.04
N ILE A 35 -7.50 -2.05 9.77
CA ILE A 35 -6.59 -2.39 8.66
C ILE A 35 -5.19 -1.82 8.92
N ILE A 36 -5.09 -0.57 9.36
CA ILE A 36 -3.83 0.08 9.72
C ILE A 36 -3.18 -0.66 10.91
N ALA A 37 -3.94 -0.98 11.95
CA ALA A 37 -3.42 -1.71 13.11
C ALA A 37 -2.83 -3.07 12.70
N PHE A 38 -3.52 -3.83 11.85
CA PHE A 38 -3.03 -5.10 11.31
C PHE A 38 -1.81 -4.96 10.41
N MET A 39 -1.71 -3.88 9.63
CA MET A 39 -0.52 -3.58 8.84
C MET A 39 0.69 -3.31 9.73
N LEU A 40 0.51 -2.52 10.79
CA LEU A 40 1.56 -2.23 11.76
C LEU A 40 1.94 -3.48 12.59
N TYR A 41 0.96 -4.32 12.93
CA TYR A 41 1.19 -5.61 13.59
C TYR A 41 2.04 -6.52 12.71
N TYR A 42 1.68 -6.66 11.43
CA TYR A 42 2.44 -7.47 10.47
C TYR A 42 3.87 -6.94 10.29
N LYS A 43 4.04 -5.62 10.16
CA LYS A 43 5.36 -4.97 10.10
C LYS A 43 6.21 -5.33 11.32
N ALA A 44 5.65 -5.20 12.53
CA ALA A 44 6.37 -5.50 13.76
C ALA A 44 6.76 -7.00 13.85
N LEU A 45 5.91 -7.90 13.34
CA LEU A 45 6.17 -9.33 13.29
C LEU A 45 7.34 -9.69 12.37
N ILE A 46 7.41 -9.10 11.17
CA ILE A 46 8.50 -9.36 10.22
C ILE A 46 9.82 -8.70 10.66
N GLU A 47 9.75 -7.60 11.42
CA GLU A 47 10.91 -6.92 12.01
C GLU A 47 11.33 -7.52 13.38
N ASN A 48 10.65 -8.58 13.84
CA ASN A 48 10.89 -9.25 15.12
C ASN A 48 10.84 -8.31 16.36
N GLN A 49 9.99 -7.28 16.33
CA GLN A 49 9.82 -6.32 17.43
C GLN A 49 8.80 -6.82 18.46
N LYS A 50 9.20 -7.76 19.33
CA LYS A 50 8.28 -8.49 20.24
C LYS A 50 7.41 -7.58 21.13
N GLU A 51 7.99 -6.58 21.79
CA GLU A 51 7.24 -5.68 22.67
C GLU A 51 6.18 -4.87 21.91
N LYS A 52 6.58 -4.29 20.78
CA LYS A 52 5.68 -3.52 19.90
C LYS A 52 4.58 -4.40 19.32
N THR A 53 4.92 -5.62 18.95
CA THR A 53 4.01 -6.65 18.45
C THR A 53 2.88 -6.90 19.46
N ASN A 54 3.22 -7.15 20.73
CA ASN A 54 2.24 -7.35 21.81
C ASN A 54 1.37 -6.11 22.00
N LYS A 55 2.00 -4.92 22.09
CA LYS A 55 1.27 -3.66 22.27
C LYS A 55 0.25 -3.36 21.17
N ILE A 56 0.57 -3.68 19.91
CA ILE A 56 -0.37 -3.50 18.79
C ILE A 56 -1.48 -4.56 18.86
N LYS A 57 -1.13 -5.82 19.17
CA LYS A 57 -2.09 -6.91 19.33
C LYS A 57 -3.13 -6.58 20.42
N ASP A 58 -2.69 -6.10 21.58
CA ASP A 58 -3.60 -5.75 22.69
C ASP A 58 -4.61 -4.68 22.25
N ARG A 59 -4.17 -3.66 21.52
CA ARG A 59 -5.06 -2.64 20.94
C ARG A 59 -6.07 -3.19 19.94
N ILE A 60 -5.67 -4.17 19.13
CA ILE A 60 -6.59 -4.84 18.19
C ILE A 60 -7.65 -5.60 18.98
N LEU A 61 -7.25 -6.31 20.04
CA LEU A 61 -8.17 -7.05 20.91
C LEU A 61 -9.13 -6.12 21.64
N ASP A 62 -8.66 -4.99 22.17
CA ASP A 62 -9.51 -3.98 22.79
C ASP A 62 -10.59 -3.47 21.81
N LYS A 63 -10.22 -3.21 20.56
CA LYS A 63 -11.17 -2.82 19.50
C LYS A 63 -12.14 -3.93 19.14
N PHE A 64 -11.74 -5.19 19.18
CA PHE A 64 -12.68 -6.30 18.99
C PHE A 64 -13.71 -6.39 20.12
N LEU A 65 -13.30 -6.12 21.36
CA LEU A 65 -14.22 -6.07 22.51
C LEU A 65 -15.23 -4.91 22.36
N GLU A 66 -14.77 -3.72 21.98
CA GLU A 66 -15.65 -2.56 21.71
C GLU A 66 -16.67 -2.84 20.60
N LEU A 67 -16.30 -3.67 19.62
CA LEU A 67 -17.15 -4.05 18.49
C LEU A 67 -17.97 -5.32 18.74
N GLU A 68 -17.97 -5.82 19.99
CA GLU A 68 -18.64 -7.05 20.44
C GLU A 68 -18.31 -8.29 19.58
N ILE A 69 -17.10 -8.33 19.03
CA ILE A 69 -16.63 -9.47 18.24
C ILE A 69 -16.12 -10.54 19.20
N SER A 70 -16.92 -11.58 19.39
CA SER A 70 -16.45 -12.75 20.13
C SER A 70 -15.37 -13.50 19.32
N PRO A 71 -14.19 -13.79 19.91
CA PRO A 71 -13.17 -14.60 19.26
C PRO A 71 -13.75 -15.96 18.89
N LYS A 72 -14.01 -16.23 17.60
CA LYS A 72 -14.30 -17.60 17.17
C LYS A 72 -13.06 -18.43 17.44
N GLN A 73 -13.21 -19.48 18.24
CA GLN A 73 -12.18 -20.53 18.36
C GLN A 73 -12.10 -21.24 17.02
N ILE A 74 -11.18 -20.79 16.18
CA ILE A 74 -10.73 -21.58 15.03
C ILE A 74 -9.86 -22.68 15.65
N LYS A 75 -10.20 -23.96 15.44
CA LYS A 75 -9.23 -25.03 15.74
C LYS A 75 -8.00 -24.71 14.90
N PRO A 76 -6.84 -24.36 15.50
CA PRO A 76 -5.66 -24.16 14.71
C PRO A 76 -5.38 -25.51 14.07
N TYR A 77 -5.54 -25.62 12.76
CA TYR A 77 -4.71 -26.56 12.05
C TYR A 77 -3.30 -26.08 12.36
N THR A 78 -2.59 -26.84 13.18
CA THR A 78 -1.20 -26.63 13.58
C THR A 78 -0.33 -26.71 12.34
N LYS A 79 -0.37 -25.67 11.52
CA LYS A 79 0.27 -25.65 10.22
C LYS A 79 1.15 -24.42 10.15
N GLU A 80 2.45 -24.64 10.30
CA GLU A 80 3.42 -23.74 9.69
C GLU A 80 3.25 -23.86 8.18
N CYS A 81 2.77 -22.81 7.55
CA CYS A 81 2.70 -22.75 6.10
C CYS A 81 3.99 -22.11 5.59
N LYS A 82 4.90 -22.93 5.08
CA LYS A 82 6.08 -22.46 4.33
C LYS A 82 5.68 -22.31 2.88
N LEU A 83 5.77 -21.08 2.39
CA LEU A 83 5.46 -20.76 1.01
C LEU A 83 6.74 -20.26 0.32
N LYS A 84 7.16 -20.94 -0.74
CA LYS A 84 8.22 -20.45 -1.64
C LYS A 84 7.62 -19.40 -2.56
N ASN A 85 7.88 -18.12 -2.30
CA ASN A 85 7.31 -17.00 -3.06
C ASN A 85 8.16 -15.74 -2.90
N ASN A 86 7.83 -14.66 -3.62
CA ASN A 86 8.53 -13.38 -3.50
C ASN A 86 7.83 -12.39 -2.56
N LEU A 87 6.74 -12.78 -1.88
CA LEU A 87 5.99 -11.91 -0.96
C LEU A 87 6.88 -11.32 0.12
N LYS A 88 7.89 -12.05 0.63
CA LYS A 88 8.80 -11.50 1.65
C LYS A 88 9.56 -10.28 1.13
N LEU A 89 10.04 -10.37 -0.11
CA LEU A 89 10.71 -9.27 -0.80
C LEU A 89 9.72 -8.13 -1.06
N HIS A 90 8.53 -8.42 -1.58
CA HIS A 90 7.52 -7.42 -1.85
C HIS A 90 7.02 -6.71 -0.58
N PHE A 91 6.90 -7.40 0.56
CA PHE A 91 6.56 -6.75 1.83
C PHE A 91 7.66 -5.80 2.29
N LYS A 92 8.94 -6.18 2.10
CA LYS A 92 10.06 -5.27 2.38
C LYS A 92 9.97 -4.03 1.49
N GLU A 93 9.76 -4.19 0.19
CA GLU A 93 9.59 -3.09 -0.77
C GLU A 93 8.39 -2.21 -0.43
N PHE A 94 7.27 -2.81 -0.04
CA PHE A 94 6.07 -2.11 0.41
C PHE A 94 6.34 -1.20 1.61
N PHE A 95 7.00 -1.71 2.65
CA PHE A 95 7.33 -0.88 3.81
C PHE A 95 8.43 0.15 3.51
N GLU A 96 9.34 -0.11 2.57
CA GLU A 96 10.26 0.90 2.04
C GLU A 96 9.52 2.01 1.29
N ALA A 97 8.54 1.68 0.44
CA ALA A 97 7.71 2.65 -0.27
C ALA A 97 6.90 3.51 0.70
N ILE A 98 6.31 2.91 1.75
CA ILE A 98 5.64 3.65 2.83
C ILE A 98 6.60 4.63 3.50
N LYS A 99 7.82 4.19 3.84
CA LYS A 99 8.83 5.06 4.45
C LYS A 99 9.18 6.23 3.53
N LEU A 100 9.31 5.96 2.23
CA LEU A 100 9.58 6.95 1.19
C LEU A 100 8.47 8.01 1.13
N PHE A 101 7.22 7.57 1.08
CA PHE A 101 6.04 8.44 1.09
C PHE A 101 5.97 9.30 2.35
N ASN A 102 6.17 8.72 3.53
CA ASN A 102 6.16 9.47 4.78
C ASN A 102 7.27 10.53 4.83
N ASN A 103 8.46 10.20 4.32
CA ASN A 103 9.56 11.16 4.22
C ASN A 103 9.19 12.32 3.28
N PHE A 104 8.62 12.01 2.10
CA PHE A 104 8.11 13.02 1.18
C PHE A 104 7.07 13.93 1.85
N ARG A 105 6.02 13.36 2.46
CA ARG A 105 4.97 14.13 3.15
C ARG A 105 5.52 15.01 4.27
N LYS A 106 6.54 14.55 4.98
CA LYS A 106 7.25 15.35 6.00
C LYS A 106 7.97 16.55 5.36
N LYS A 107 8.75 16.30 4.30
CA LYS A 107 9.58 17.29 3.61
C LYS A 107 8.80 18.43 2.94
N ILE A 108 7.64 18.12 2.34
CA ILE A 108 6.85 19.15 1.65
C ILE A 108 6.20 20.16 2.60
N GLY A 109 6.10 19.86 3.90
CA GLY A 109 5.53 20.78 4.90
C GLY A 109 4.00 20.94 4.82
N LYS A 110 3.41 21.56 5.85
CA LYS A 110 1.95 21.64 6.02
C LYS A 110 1.26 22.37 4.86
N LYS A 111 1.81 23.50 4.41
CA LYS A 111 1.17 24.32 3.36
C LYS A 111 1.03 23.58 2.03
N ASN A 112 2.03 22.80 1.65
CA ASN A 112 1.93 21.97 0.44
C ASN A 112 0.97 20.80 0.62
N ARG A 113 0.90 20.19 1.81
CA ARG A 113 -0.10 19.15 2.11
C ARG A 113 -1.53 19.69 2.02
N GLU A 114 -1.75 20.91 2.51
CA GLU A 114 -3.01 21.64 2.37
C GLU A 114 -3.35 21.90 0.89
N ASN A 115 -2.39 22.42 0.11
CA ASN A 115 -2.58 22.66 -1.32
C ASN A 115 -2.97 21.36 -2.05
N ILE A 116 -2.27 20.26 -1.77
CA ILE A 116 -2.60 18.95 -2.32
C ILE A 116 -4.04 18.54 -1.95
N ALA A 117 -4.44 18.70 -0.69
CA ALA A 117 -5.79 18.33 -0.25
C ALA A 117 -6.87 19.14 -0.98
N LYS A 118 -6.69 20.46 -1.09
CA LYS A 118 -7.58 21.35 -1.84
C LYS A 118 -7.66 20.96 -3.32
N LYS A 119 -6.50 20.77 -3.98
CA LYS A 119 -6.46 20.37 -5.39
C LYS A 119 -7.11 19.03 -5.66
N MET A 120 -6.95 18.07 -4.74
CA MET A 120 -7.62 16.77 -4.83
C MET A 120 -9.14 16.87 -4.66
N LEU A 121 -9.61 17.79 -3.82
CA LEU A 121 -11.03 18.08 -3.70
C LEU A 121 -11.58 18.74 -4.97
N GLU A 122 -10.87 19.71 -5.56
CA GLU A 122 -11.24 20.31 -6.85
C GLU A 122 -11.40 19.24 -7.94
N TYR A 123 -10.38 18.37 -8.11
CA TYR A 123 -10.47 17.29 -9.10
C TYR A 123 -11.63 16.34 -8.82
N ARG A 124 -11.98 16.11 -7.55
CA ARG A 124 -13.12 15.27 -7.18
C ARG A 124 -14.45 15.94 -7.51
N LEU A 125 -14.58 17.25 -7.25
CA LEU A 125 -15.77 18.02 -7.56
C LEU A 125 -16.06 18.12 -9.06
N GLN A 126 -15.03 18.06 -9.92
CA GLN A 126 -15.22 17.97 -11.38
C GLN A 126 -16.02 16.73 -11.82
N TYR A 127 -16.08 15.67 -11.01
CA TYR A 127 -16.95 14.52 -11.28
C TYR A 127 -18.38 14.73 -10.78
N TYR A 128 -18.58 15.67 -9.86
CA TYR A 128 -19.86 16.01 -9.25
C TYR A 128 -20.30 17.40 -9.70
N ASN A 129 -20.70 17.52 -10.96
CA ASN A 129 -21.09 18.77 -11.63
C ASN A 129 -22.28 19.53 -11.00
N PHE A 130 -22.80 19.08 -9.85
CA PHE A 130 -23.95 19.63 -9.17
C PHE A 130 -23.62 20.22 -7.78
N PHE A 131 -22.41 20.04 -7.26
CA PHE A 131 -21.98 20.70 -6.02
C PHE A 131 -21.22 21.99 -6.33
N ILE A 132 -21.73 23.12 -5.84
CA ILE A 132 -20.98 24.39 -5.82
C ILE A 132 -20.32 24.49 -4.45
N LEU A 133 -19.02 24.19 -4.40
CA LEU A 133 -18.22 24.26 -3.18
C LEU A 133 -17.03 25.18 -3.42
N ASP A 134 -16.91 26.23 -2.60
CA ASP A 134 -15.76 27.13 -2.63
C ASP A 134 -14.59 26.48 -1.87
N VAL A 135 -13.75 25.74 -2.60
CA VAL A 135 -12.62 24.98 -2.04
C VAL A 135 -11.64 25.88 -1.28
N GLU A 136 -11.51 27.15 -1.67
CA GLU A 136 -10.58 28.06 -1.02
C GLU A 136 -10.99 28.42 0.41
N LYS A 137 -12.31 28.47 0.67
CA LYS A 137 -12.89 28.73 1.99
C LYS A 137 -12.91 27.52 2.92
N ILE A 138 -12.58 26.33 2.42
CA ILE A 138 -12.58 25.11 3.24
C ILE A 138 -11.34 25.12 4.13
N GLU A 139 -11.59 24.99 5.44
CA GLU A 139 -10.52 24.82 6.41
C GLU A 139 -9.86 23.44 6.25
N TYR A 140 -8.54 23.45 6.03
CA TYR A 140 -7.76 22.23 6.04
C TYR A 140 -7.47 21.78 7.47
N ILE A 141 -8.11 20.68 7.86
CA ILE A 141 -7.89 20.03 9.14
C ILE A 141 -6.86 18.91 8.96
N GLU A 142 -5.67 19.14 9.49
CA GLU A 142 -4.67 18.08 9.64
C GLU A 142 -4.92 17.39 10.99
N TYR A 143 -5.50 16.19 10.95
CA TYR A 143 -5.73 15.40 12.17
C TYR A 143 -4.38 15.11 12.85
N LYS A 144 -4.10 15.80 13.97
CA LYS A 144 -2.85 15.67 14.74
C LYS A 144 -2.83 14.44 15.66
N GLU A 145 -3.88 13.64 15.71
CA GLU A 145 -3.97 12.54 16.67
C GLU A 145 -3.07 11.35 16.31
N LYS A 146 -2.17 11.07 17.27
CA LYS A 146 -1.34 9.89 17.53
C LYS A 146 -1.30 8.82 16.43
N ASN A 147 -0.17 8.80 15.71
CA ASN A 147 0.34 7.65 14.96
C ASN A 147 -0.43 7.22 13.70
N ILE A 148 -1.44 7.98 13.25
CA ILE A 148 -2.06 7.73 11.95
C ILE A 148 -1.11 8.24 10.88
N THR A 149 -0.41 7.30 10.27
CA THR A 149 0.36 7.54 9.06
C THR A 149 -0.67 7.79 7.95
N TYR A 150 -0.61 8.92 7.23
CA TYR A 150 -1.59 9.27 6.18
C TYR A 150 -1.47 8.34 4.97
N PHE A 151 -1.98 7.12 5.06
CA PHE A 151 -1.94 6.18 3.95
C PHE A 151 -2.97 6.56 2.88
N PRO A 152 -2.61 6.48 1.58
CA PRO A 152 -3.63 6.52 0.55
C PRO A 152 -4.61 5.36 0.75
N LEU A 153 -5.92 5.65 0.74
CA LEU A 153 -6.97 4.64 1.02
C LEU A 153 -6.84 3.41 0.10
N GLN A 154 -6.50 3.63 -1.18
CA GLN A 154 -6.29 2.54 -2.13
C GLN A 154 -5.18 1.58 -1.68
N VAL A 155 -4.10 2.10 -1.09
CA VAL A 155 -2.98 1.29 -0.59
C VAL A 155 -3.42 0.42 0.58
N LEU A 156 -4.27 0.94 1.48
CA LEU A 156 -4.86 0.15 2.56
C LEU A 156 -5.78 -0.95 2.01
N ASN A 157 -6.56 -0.65 0.98
CA ASN A 157 -7.42 -1.64 0.33
C ASN A 157 -6.62 -2.78 -0.31
N GLU A 158 -5.54 -2.46 -1.01
CA GLU A 158 -4.66 -3.45 -1.63
C GLU A 158 -3.91 -4.28 -0.57
N PHE A 159 -3.45 -3.66 0.53
CA PHE A 159 -2.89 -4.39 1.67
C PHE A 159 -3.92 -5.35 2.29
N HIS A 160 -5.15 -4.89 2.50
CA HIS A 160 -6.23 -5.71 3.03
C HIS A 160 -6.55 -6.91 2.11
N ASN A 161 -6.65 -6.67 0.81
CA ASN A 161 -6.87 -7.74 -0.18
C ASN A 161 -5.71 -8.75 -0.16
N THR A 162 -4.46 -8.27 -0.06
CA THR A 162 -3.27 -9.12 0.10
C THR A 162 -3.43 -10.05 1.31
N MET A 163 -3.74 -9.49 2.48
CA MET A 163 -3.87 -10.27 3.71
C MET A 163 -5.08 -11.21 3.70
N SER A 164 -6.19 -10.84 3.06
CA SER A 164 -7.34 -11.72 2.88
C SER A 164 -6.98 -12.98 2.08
N HIS A 165 -6.22 -12.85 0.99
CA HIS A 165 -5.73 -14.01 0.24
C HIS A 165 -4.76 -14.88 1.04
N LEU A 166 -3.85 -14.28 1.81
CA LEU A 166 -2.94 -15.02 2.69
C LEU A 166 -3.69 -15.73 3.83
N CYS A 167 -4.71 -15.09 4.39
CA CYS A 167 -5.59 -15.67 5.40
C CYS A 167 -6.38 -16.87 4.82
N SER A 168 -6.88 -16.75 3.57
CA SER A 168 -7.52 -17.85 2.86
C SER A 168 -6.58 -19.06 2.69
N ILE A 169 -5.31 -18.83 2.33
CA ILE A 169 -4.29 -19.90 2.24
C ILE A 169 -4.05 -20.54 3.62
N PHE A 170 -3.97 -19.72 4.67
CA PHE A 170 -3.75 -20.20 6.03
C PHE A 170 -4.90 -21.10 6.53
N ILE A 171 -6.15 -20.78 6.19
CA ILE A 171 -7.34 -21.46 6.71
C ILE A 171 -7.76 -22.64 5.84
N THR A 172 -7.56 -22.56 4.53
CA THR A 172 -7.94 -23.64 3.61
C THR A 172 -6.79 -24.64 3.48
N THR A 173 -7.09 -25.93 3.61
CA THR A 173 -6.09 -27.02 3.52
C THR A 173 -5.50 -27.20 2.12
N ARG A 174 -5.99 -26.46 1.12
CA ARG A 174 -5.56 -26.51 -0.28
C ARG A 174 -4.65 -25.32 -0.57
N SER A 175 -3.37 -25.57 -0.86
CA SER A 175 -2.52 -24.55 -1.49
C SER A 175 -3.15 -24.21 -2.83
N ASN A 176 -3.62 -22.98 -2.99
CA ASN A 176 -4.09 -22.48 -4.27
C ASN A 176 -3.07 -21.46 -4.73
N ASP A 177 -2.17 -21.83 -5.64
CA ASP A 177 -1.17 -20.94 -6.23
C ASP A 177 -1.82 -19.64 -6.75
N ASN A 178 -3.10 -19.70 -7.14
CA ASN A 178 -3.90 -18.53 -7.49
C ASN A 178 -4.01 -17.49 -6.37
N ASN A 179 -4.17 -17.89 -5.10
CA ASN A 179 -4.25 -16.94 -3.98
C ASN A 179 -2.89 -16.33 -3.66
N ILE A 180 -1.79 -17.08 -3.85
CA ILE A 180 -0.43 -16.55 -3.67
C ILE A 180 -0.18 -15.48 -4.72
N ASN A 181 -0.44 -15.79 -5.99
CA ASN A 181 -0.29 -14.86 -7.10
C ASN A 181 -1.18 -13.62 -6.93
N ARG A 182 -2.41 -13.79 -6.45
CA ARG A 182 -3.30 -12.64 -6.15
C ARG A 182 -2.74 -11.78 -5.03
N ALA A 183 -2.27 -12.37 -3.93
CA ALA A 183 -1.64 -11.63 -2.85
C ALA A 183 -0.42 -10.83 -3.35
N GLU A 184 0.44 -11.45 -4.17
CA GLU A 184 1.59 -10.76 -4.78
C GLU A 184 1.14 -9.60 -5.67
N ASN A 185 0.13 -9.79 -6.51
CA ASN A 185 -0.37 -8.75 -7.39
C ASN A 185 -0.98 -7.57 -6.63
N HIS A 186 -1.75 -7.83 -5.57
CA HIS A 186 -2.30 -6.77 -4.72
C HIS A 186 -1.18 -5.99 -4.03
N LEU A 187 -0.17 -6.68 -3.50
CA LEU A 187 0.95 -6.00 -2.84
C LEU A 187 1.78 -5.16 -3.82
N LYS A 188 2.03 -5.69 -5.02
CA LYS A 188 2.65 -4.98 -6.15
C LYS A 188 1.86 -3.71 -6.52
N ARG A 189 0.53 -3.80 -6.63
CA ARG A 189 -0.33 -2.63 -6.87
C ARG A 189 -0.23 -1.59 -5.76
N ALA A 190 -0.25 -2.04 -4.50
CA ALA A 190 -0.11 -1.15 -3.35
C ALA A 190 1.20 -0.34 -3.40
N ILE A 191 2.32 -0.98 -3.76
CA ILE A 191 3.62 -0.31 -3.93
C ILE A 191 3.56 0.75 -5.04
N LEU A 192 3.02 0.40 -6.21
CA LEU A 192 2.89 1.34 -7.33
C LEU A 192 1.98 2.52 -7.01
N ASP A 193 0.87 2.27 -6.31
CA ASP A 193 -0.05 3.33 -5.89
C ASP A 193 0.62 4.34 -4.95
N ILE A 194 1.50 3.88 -4.06
CA ILE A 194 2.32 4.76 -3.22
C ILE A 194 3.20 5.67 -4.10
N TYR A 195 3.95 5.08 -5.04
CA TYR A 195 4.84 5.86 -5.92
C TYR A 195 4.07 6.86 -6.79
N LYS A 196 2.93 6.42 -7.35
CA LYS A 196 2.06 7.27 -8.16
C LYS A 196 1.48 8.44 -7.36
N VAL A 197 1.15 8.24 -6.08
CA VAL A 197 0.71 9.34 -5.21
C VAL A 197 1.84 10.33 -4.97
N ILE A 198 3.07 9.89 -4.68
CA ILE A 198 4.22 10.80 -4.51
C ILE A 198 4.42 11.67 -5.76
N ILE A 199 4.39 11.05 -6.95
CA ILE A 199 4.58 11.74 -8.23
C ILE A 199 3.45 12.74 -8.49
N LYS A 200 2.20 12.32 -8.29
CA LYS A 200 1.03 13.17 -8.45
C LYS A 200 1.09 14.38 -7.53
N ASP A 201 1.37 14.15 -6.24
CA ASP A 201 1.48 15.20 -5.24
C ASP A 201 2.60 16.18 -5.56
N PHE A 202 3.77 15.68 -6.03
CA PHE A 202 4.86 16.53 -6.50
C PHE A 202 4.41 17.47 -7.62
N PHE A 203 3.73 16.95 -8.65
CA PHE A 203 3.27 17.77 -9.76
C PHE A 203 2.16 18.75 -9.36
N ILE A 204 1.29 18.40 -8.41
CA ILE A 204 0.34 19.37 -7.84
C ILE A 204 1.08 20.55 -7.21
N ILE A 205 2.12 20.28 -6.42
CA ILE A 205 2.92 21.35 -5.78
C ILE A 205 3.66 22.19 -6.83
N LYS A 206 4.04 21.60 -7.97
CA LYS A 206 4.87 22.25 -8.98
C LYS A 206 4.11 22.84 -10.17
N GLN A 207 2.80 22.65 -10.26
CA GLN A 207 1.97 23.24 -11.32
C GLN A 207 2.01 24.78 -11.31
N ASP A 208 2.28 25.41 -10.15
CA ASP A 208 2.32 26.88 -10.00
C ASP A 208 3.70 27.52 -10.25
N VAL A 209 4.72 26.75 -10.67
CA VAL A 209 6.05 27.31 -10.92
C VAL A 209 6.10 27.84 -12.35
N THR A 210 5.92 29.15 -12.51
CA THR A 210 5.91 29.89 -13.81
C THR A 210 7.17 29.72 -14.67
N LYS A 211 8.24 29.16 -14.10
CA LYS A 211 9.41 28.66 -14.83
C LYS A 211 9.70 27.22 -14.37
N ILE A 212 9.44 26.25 -15.24
CA ILE A 212 9.87 24.86 -15.01
C ILE A 212 11.40 24.88 -14.92
N ARG A 213 11.92 24.60 -13.73
CA ARG A 213 13.34 24.36 -13.52
C ARG A 213 13.73 23.05 -14.23
N ASP A 214 14.97 22.94 -14.70
CA ASP A 214 15.45 21.79 -15.48
C ASP A 214 15.27 20.45 -14.74
N ASP A 215 15.42 20.45 -13.41
CA ASP A 215 15.19 19.30 -12.52
C ASP A 215 13.73 18.79 -12.56
N VAL A 216 12.74 19.68 -12.67
CA VAL A 216 11.33 19.31 -12.85
C VAL A 216 11.09 18.75 -14.27
N ALA A 217 11.81 19.24 -15.27
CA ALA A 217 11.71 18.75 -16.64
C ALA A 217 12.25 17.32 -16.75
N GLU A 218 13.38 17.02 -16.10
CA GLU A 218 13.96 15.67 -16.02
C GLU A 218 12.97 14.69 -15.38
N ILE A 219 12.43 15.02 -14.20
CA ILE A 219 11.43 14.18 -13.52
C ILE A 219 10.19 13.96 -14.39
N ARG A 220 9.77 14.97 -15.16
CA ARG A 220 8.63 14.83 -16.08
C ARG A 220 8.92 13.85 -17.22
N ASN A 221 10.11 13.92 -17.80
CA ASN A 221 10.52 13.01 -18.87
C ASN A 221 10.60 11.56 -18.37
N ASP A 222 11.21 11.34 -17.19
CA ASP A 222 11.24 10.01 -16.57
C ASP A 222 9.83 9.43 -16.36
N VAL A 223 8.90 10.27 -15.87
CA VAL A 223 7.50 9.86 -15.65
C VAL A 223 6.81 9.54 -16.97
N ALA A 224 7.06 10.29 -18.03
CA ALA A 224 6.51 10.01 -19.36
C ALA A 224 7.01 8.66 -19.90
N GLU A 225 8.30 8.38 -19.78
CA GLU A 225 8.87 7.08 -20.17
C GLU A 225 8.23 5.92 -19.40
N ILE A 226 8.05 6.07 -18.08
CA ILE A 226 7.38 5.06 -17.27
C ILE A 226 5.94 4.83 -17.75
N ARG A 227 5.20 5.89 -18.10
CA ARG A 227 3.82 5.78 -18.59
C ARG A 227 3.75 5.10 -19.95
N ASP A 228 4.69 5.37 -20.84
CA ASP A 228 4.79 4.68 -22.12
C ASP A 228 5.06 3.18 -21.94
N LEU A 229 5.91 2.81 -20.97
CA LEU A 229 6.16 1.42 -20.62
C LEU A 229 4.91 0.74 -20.02
N GLU A 230 4.20 1.43 -19.12
CA GLU A 230 2.92 0.94 -18.59
C GLU A 230 1.93 0.71 -19.74
N TYR A 231 1.72 1.69 -20.62
CA TYR A 231 0.77 1.58 -21.73
C TYR A 231 1.08 0.41 -22.66
N LYS A 232 2.37 0.22 -23.02
CA LYS A 232 2.83 -0.90 -23.84
C LYS A 232 2.64 -2.28 -23.17
N THR A 233 2.40 -2.30 -21.86
CA THR A 233 2.23 -3.53 -21.09
C THR A 233 0.79 -3.76 -20.61
N ILE A 234 -0.13 -2.83 -20.84
CA ILE A 234 -1.57 -2.99 -20.54
C ILE A 234 -2.12 -4.23 -21.26
N GLY A 235 -2.82 -5.10 -20.51
CA GLY A 235 -3.45 -6.31 -21.04
C GLY A 235 -2.51 -7.51 -21.22
N THR A 236 -1.20 -7.34 -20.96
CA THR A 236 -0.21 -8.42 -21.02
C THR A 236 0.13 -9.01 -19.64
N ASP A 237 -0.70 -8.77 -18.61
CA ASP A 237 -0.50 -9.28 -17.24
C ASP A 237 -0.25 -10.80 -17.19
N ARG A 238 -0.87 -11.59 -18.10
CA ARG A 238 -0.60 -13.04 -18.25
C ARG A 238 0.73 -13.37 -18.92
N ILE A 239 1.22 -12.50 -19.81
CA ILE A 239 2.46 -12.66 -20.55
C ILE A 239 3.65 -12.22 -19.70
N ILE A 240 3.50 -11.21 -18.83
CA ILE A 240 4.56 -10.77 -17.91
C ILE A 240 4.95 -11.89 -16.94
N THR A 241 4.01 -12.66 -16.38
CA THR A 241 4.34 -13.81 -15.52
C THR A 241 5.11 -14.91 -16.27
N ILE A 242 4.75 -15.17 -17.53
CA ILE A 242 5.48 -16.12 -18.39
C ILE A 242 6.87 -15.58 -18.74
N ILE A 243 7.00 -14.28 -19.00
CA ILE A 243 8.29 -13.66 -19.30
C ILE A 243 9.16 -13.50 -18.03
N GLU A 244 8.60 -13.27 -16.85
CA GLU A 244 9.32 -13.27 -15.57
C GLU A 244 9.97 -14.65 -15.32
N VAL A 245 9.23 -15.74 -15.57
CA VAL A 245 9.74 -17.12 -15.49
C VAL A 245 10.80 -17.40 -16.54
N ILE A 246 10.62 -16.96 -17.80
CA ILE A 246 11.58 -17.20 -18.89
C ILE A 246 12.84 -16.32 -18.77
N ASN A 247 12.71 -15.06 -18.34
CA ASN A 247 13.83 -14.12 -18.25
C ASN A 247 14.65 -14.25 -16.97
N SER A 248 14.13 -14.88 -15.91
CA SER A 248 14.95 -15.27 -14.77
C SER A 248 16.13 -16.20 -15.15
N LYS A 249 16.03 -16.86 -16.31
CA LYS A 249 17.09 -17.72 -16.88
C LYS A 249 18.07 -16.98 -17.80
N ASN A 250 17.77 -15.76 -18.25
CA ASN A 250 18.57 -15.03 -19.23
C ASN A 250 18.80 -13.59 -18.73
N ASN A 251 20.02 -13.30 -18.24
CA ASN A 251 20.53 -11.99 -17.77
C ASN A 251 20.41 -10.85 -18.81
N LYS A 252 19.21 -10.52 -19.28
CA LYS A 252 18.93 -9.33 -20.07
C LYS A 252 18.24 -8.31 -19.17
N HIS A 253 18.89 -7.16 -19.02
CA HIS A 253 18.33 -5.94 -18.42
C HIS A 253 16.92 -5.73 -18.98
N LYS A 254 15.90 -5.95 -18.14
CA LYS A 254 14.54 -5.51 -18.41
C LYS A 254 14.26 -4.31 -17.50
N ASP A 255 13.71 -3.27 -18.10
CA ASP A 255 13.21 -2.09 -17.40
C ASP A 255 12.15 -2.49 -16.38
N ASP A 256 12.58 -2.68 -15.13
CA ASP A 256 11.68 -2.92 -14.02
C ASP A 256 10.93 -1.63 -13.70
N ILE A 257 9.65 -1.59 -14.05
CA ILE A 257 8.74 -0.46 -13.81
C ILE A 257 8.75 -0.07 -12.31
N PHE A 258 8.88 -1.04 -11.39
CA PHE A 258 8.98 -0.75 -9.96
C PHE A 258 10.24 0.03 -9.64
N LYS A 259 11.37 -0.41 -10.18
CA LYS A 259 12.66 0.26 -10.01
C LYS A 259 12.62 1.68 -10.57
N LYS A 260 12.09 1.88 -11.77
CA LYS A 260 11.96 3.22 -12.38
C LYS A 260 11.09 4.15 -11.53
N TYR A 261 9.93 3.67 -11.08
CA TYR A 261 9.08 4.45 -10.16
C TYR A 261 9.82 4.82 -8.86
N LYS A 262 10.53 3.87 -8.25
CA LYS A 262 11.32 4.09 -7.03
C LYS A 262 12.41 5.14 -7.23
N GLU A 263 13.13 5.08 -8.35
CA GLU A 263 14.17 6.05 -8.73
C GLU A 263 13.60 7.47 -8.88
N VAL A 264 12.49 7.62 -9.61
CA VAL A 264 11.80 8.91 -9.75
C VAL A 264 11.34 9.46 -8.41
N CYS A 265 10.75 8.63 -7.54
CA CYS A 265 10.38 9.07 -6.19
C CYS A 265 11.60 9.48 -5.36
N GLY A 266 12.75 8.83 -5.56
CA GLY A 266 14.04 9.24 -4.98
C GLY A 266 14.47 10.62 -5.44
N LYS A 267 14.43 10.90 -6.76
CA LYS A 267 14.70 12.24 -7.33
C LYS A 267 13.77 13.29 -6.73
N ILE A 268 12.46 13.00 -6.65
CA ILE A 268 11.46 13.89 -6.04
C ILE A 268 11.78 14.20 -4.58
N ILE A 269 12.20 13.22 -3.78
CA ILE A 269 12.54 13.49 -2.37
C ILE A 269 13.81 14.33 -2.24
N ASN A 270 14.80 14.07 -3.10
CA ASN A 270 16.05 14.81 -3.14
C ASN A 270 15.83 16.26 -3.59
N PHE A 271 14.84 16.54 -4.43
CA PHE A 271 14.43 17.89 -4.80
C PHE A 271 14.09 18.78 -3.57
N TYR A 272 13.63 18.19 -2.47
CA TYR A 272 13.31 18.91 -1.22
C TYR A 272 14.40 18.76 -0.15
N ASN A 273 15.63 18.38 -0.51
CA ASN A 273 16.83 18.53 0.33
C ASN A 273 17.51 19.85 -0.02
#